data_AF-A0A3A0CKW6-F1
#
_entry.id   AF-A0A3A0CKW6-F1
#
_cell.length_a   1.000
_cell.length_b   1.000
_cell.length_c   1.000
_cell.angle_alpha   90.00
_cell.angle_beta   90.00
_cell.angle_gamma   90.00
#
_symmetry.space_group_name_H-M   'P 1'
#
loop_
_entity.id
_entity.type
_entity.pdbx_description
1 polymer ?
#
loop_
_entity_poly.entity_id
_entity_poly.type
_entity_poly.pdbx_seq_one_letter_code
_entity_poly.pdbx_strand_id
1 'polypeptide(L)'
;MPRRGVAILGFVTAMLVLGSLTLWVFQLTGTSNHASTGYFYSTAAFYAAEGGIEMALAELNASPPTDIDSDGTIGTISDNGNDSDDPTLATGRVVVTRIGLSPAMYRATGRPVTGQAPWSGFRRVLEVQTQ
;
A
#
# COMPACT_ATOMS: atom_id res chain seq x y z
N MET A 1 35.65 47.71 -23.77
CA MET A 1 35.59 46.94 -22.50
C MET A 1 34.28 46.16 -22.22
N PRO A 2 33.12 46.32 -22.91
CA PRO A 2 31.87 45.64 -22.50
C PRO A 2 31.78 44.15 -22.89
N ARG A 3 32.50 43.70 -23.92
CA ARG A 3 32.39 42.33 -24.46
C ARG A 3 32.77 41.22 -23.46
N ARG A 4 33.74 41.48 -22.59
CA ARG A 4 34.19 40.51 -21.57
C ARG A 4 33.20 40.38 -20.41
N GLY A 5 32.57 41.49 -20.01
CA GLY A 5 31.53 41.48 -18.96
C GLY A 5 30.28 40.72 -19.38
N VAL A 6 29.84 40.90 -20.63
CA VAL A 6 28.69 40.15 -21.19
C VAL A 6 28.99 38.64 -21.26
N ALA A 7 30.21 38.26 -21.62
CA ALA A 7 30.61 36.85 -21.67
C ALA A 7 30.59 36.19 -20.27
N ILE A 8 31.08 36.89 -19.25
CA ILE A 8 31.05 36.39 -17.86
C ILE A 8 29.61 36.26 -17.36
N LEU A 9 28.77 37.27 -17.60
CA LEU A 9 27.35 37.20 -17.25
C LEU A 9 26.65 36.02 -17.93
N GLY A 10 26.87 35.85 -19.24
CA GLY A 10 26.31 34.72 -19.99
C GLY A 10 26.73 33.36 -19.42
N PHE A 11 27.99 33.23 -19.02
CA PHE A 11 28.49 31.99 -18.41
C PHE A 11 27.86 31.72 -17.04
N VAL A 12 27.75 32.74 -16.18
CA VAL A 12 27.10 32.61 -14.86
C VAL A 12 25.63 32.25 -15.02
N THR A 13 24.92 32.92 -15.93
CA THR A 13 23.52 32.60 -16.23
C THR A 13 23.37 31.18 -16.76
N ALA A 14 24.24 30.75 -17.67
CA ALA A 14 24.22 29.38 -18.19
C ALA A 14 24.44 28.34 -17.08
N MET A 15 25.41 28.55 -16.18
CA MET A 15 25.61 27.67 -15.04
C MET A 15 24.40 27.62 -14.10
N LEU A 16 23.77 28.77 -13.85
CA LEU A 16 22.61 28.84 -12.95
C LEU A 16 21.40 28.13 -13.56
N VAL A 17 21.17 28.29 -14.86
CA VAL A 17 20.10 27.59 -15.60
C VAL A 17 20.36 26.09 -15.65
N LEU A 18 21.59 25.66 -15.95
CA LEU A 18 21.92 24.23 -15.99
C LEU A 18 21.79 23.60 -14.61
N GLY A 19 22.30 24.25 -13.57
CA GLY A 19 22.19 23.78 -12.19
C GLY A 19 20.72 23.66 -11.72
N SER A 20 19.90 24.67 -11.99
CA SER A 20 18.48 24.64 -11.61
C SER A 20 17.70 23.59 -12.40
N LEU A 21 17.99 23.43 -13.70
CA LEU A 21 17.39 22.39 -14.53
C LEU A 21 17.73 20.99 -14.01
N THR A 22 18.99 20.73 -13.66
CA THR A 22 19.41 19.45 -13.09
C THR A 22 18.67 19.14 -11.80
N LEU A 23 18.57 20.11 -10.87
CA LEU A 23 17.82 19.93 -9.62
C LEU A 23 16.34 19.65 -9.89
N TRP A 24 15.73 20.36 -10.84
CA TRP A 24 14.34 20.16 -11.21
C TRP A 24 14.07 18.76 -11.79
N VAL A 25 14.96 18.26 -12.66
CA VAL A 25 14.85 16.91 -13.21
C VAL A 25 14.95 15.86 -12.11
N PHE A 26 15.92 15.98 -11.20
CA PHE A 26 16.05 15.06 -10.06
C PHE A 26 14.80 15.05 -9.17
N GLN A 27 14.23 16.23 -8.90
CA GLN A 27 13.00 16.34 -8.11
C GLN A 27 11.82 15.64 -8.81
N LEU A 28 11.63 15.85 -10.10
CA LEU A 28 10.58 15.19 -10.88
C LEU A 28 10.72 13.67 -10.88
N THR A 29 11.94 13.16 -11.07
CA THR A 29 12.20 11.72 -11.02
C THR A 29 11.91 11.16 -9.62
N GLY A 30 12.34 11.87 -8.57
CA GLY A 30 12.11 11.49 -7.19
C GLY A 30 10.63 11.41 -6.83
N THR A 31 9.85 12.44 -7.17
CA THR A 31 8.40 12.47 -6.89
C THR A 31 7.63 11.43 -7.69
N SER A 32 7.99 11.22 -8.96
CA SER A 32 7.35 10.22 -9.81
C SER A 32 7.59 8.79 -9.30
N ASN A 33 8.82 8.48 -8.90
CA ASN A 33 9.16 7.18 -8.31
C ASN A 33 8.45 6.97 -6.97
N HIS A 34 8.38 8.01 -6.13
CA HIS A 34 7.65 7.94 -4.86
C HIS A 34 6.14 7.72 -5.07
N ALA A 35 5.53 8.40 -6.05
CA ALA A 35 4.13 8.20 -6.39
C ALA A 35 3.87 6.79 -6.94
N SER A 36 4.72 6.30 -7.83
CA SER A 36 4.61 4.95 -8.41
C SER A 36 4.72 3.86 -7.34
N THR A 37 5.70 3.97 -6.44
CA THR A 37 5.86 3.02 -5.32
C THR A 37 4.69 3.10 -4.33
N GLY A 38 4.17 4.30 -4.05
CA GLY A 38 2.96 4.46 -3.24
C GLY A 38 1.73 3.79 -3.85
N TYR A 39 1.54 3.95 -5.17
CA TYR A 39 0.47 3.24 -5.89
C TYR A 39 0.64 1.72 -5.79
N PHE A 40 1.85 1.21 -6.01
CA PHE A 40 2.15 -0.22 -5.93
C PHE A 40 1.76 -0.81 -4.56
N TYR A 41 2.25 -0.23 -3.47
CA TYR A 41 1.94 -0.72 -2.12
C TYR A 41 0.47 -0.53 -1.73
N SER A 42 -0.14 0.60 -2.14
CA SER A 42 -1.56 0.84 -1.88
C SER A 42 -2.44 -0.20 -2.54
N THR A 43 -2.17 -0.51 -3.81
CA THR A 43 -2.93 -1.47 -4.60
C THR A 43 -2.72 -2.90 -4.08
N ALA A 44 -1.49 -3.26 -3.69
CA ALA A 44 -1.22 -4.55 -3.08
C ALA A 44 -1.96 -4.74 -1.74
N ALA A 45 -1.95 -3.72 -0.88
CA ALA A 45 -2.71 -3.75 0.38
C ALA A 45 -4.22 -3.84 0.12
N PHE A 46 -4.73 -3.16 -0.90
CA PHE A 46 -6.15 -3.25 -1.28
C PHE A 46 -6.52 -4.67 -1.75
N TYR A 47 -5.77 -5.25 -2.68
CA TYR A 47 -6.03 -6.60 -3.18
C TYR A 47 -5.89 -7.67 -2.10
N ALA A 48 -4.93 -7.52 -1.19
CA ALA A 48 -4.80 -8.42 -0.05
C ALA A 48 -6.06 -8.35 0.84
N ALA A 49 -6.54 -7.15 1.15
CA ALA A 49 -7.75 -6.97 1.96
C ALA A 49 -9.01 -7.52 1.27
N GLU A 50 -9.18 -7.25 -0.02
CA GLU A 50 -10.32 -7.72 -0.81
C GLU A 50 -10.30 -9.25 -0.94
N GLY A 51 -9.17 -9.83 -1.35
CA GLY A 51 -9.02 -11.28 -1.47
C GLY A 51 -9.25 -12.01 -0.16
N GLY A 52 -8.79 -11.43 0.96
CA GLY A 52 -9.06 -12.00 2.28
C GLY A 52 -10.52 -11.95 2.68
N ILE A 53 -11.23 -10.86 2.40
CA ILE A 53 -12.68 -10.77 2.63
C ILE A 53 -13.42 -11.80 1.78
N GLU A 54 -13.07 -11.93 0.50
CA GLU A 54 -13.74 -12.88 -0.39
C GLU A 54 -13.52 -14.32 0.06
N MET A 55 -12.31 -14.65 0.53
CA MET A 55 -12.03 -15.96 1.13
C MET A 55 -12.86 -16.18 2.40
N ALA A 56 -12.81 -15.25 3.34
CA ALA A 56 -13.60 -15.32 4.58
C ALA A 56 -15.10 -15.47 4.30
N LEU A 57 -15.64 -14.77 3.30
CA LEU A 57 -17.03 -14.93 2.87
C LEU A 57 -17.28 -16.29 2.20
N ALA A 58 -16.34 -16.82 1.42
CA ALA A 58 -16.45 -18.13 0.81
C ALA A 58 -16.54 -19.24 1.87
N GLU A 59 -15.75 -19.15 2.94
CA GLU A 59 -15.81 -20.07 4.08
C GLU A 59 -17.16 -20.04 4.80
N LEU A 60 -17.70 -18.84 5.02
CA LEU A 60 -19.01 -18.64 5.64
C LEU A 60 -20.16 -19.17 4.78
N ASN A 61 -20.04 -19.04 3.46
CA ASN A 61 -21.04 -19.48 2.50
C ASN A 61 -20.90 -20.94 2.09
N ALA A 62 -19.83 -21.63 2.50
CA ALA A 62 -19.70 -23.07 2.32
C ALA A 62 -20.84 -23.80 3.05
N SER A 63 -21.24 -24.96 2.54
CA SER A 63 -22.35 -25.76 3.10
C SER A 63 -21.89 -27.20 3.37
N PRO A 64 -21.51 -27.56 4.61
CA PRO A 64 -21.49 -26.72 5.81
C PRO A 64 -20.37 -25.67 5.80
N PRO A 65 -20.46 -24.59 6.61
CA PRO A 65 -19.37 -23.64 6.78
C PRO A 65 -18.11 -24.38 7.20
N THR A 66 -17.00 -24.08 6.52
CA THR A 66 -15.73 -24.77 6.72
C THR A 66 -14.60 -23.78 6.55
N ASP A 67 -13.57 -23.97 7.37
CA ASP A 67 -12.28 -23.33 7.19
C ASP A 67 -11.60 -24.07 6.02
N ILE A 68 -11.35 -23.34 4.92
CA ILE A 68 -10.94 -23.95 3.64
C ILE A 68 -9.42 -23.98 3.52
N ASP A 69 -8.73 -22.98 4.07
CA ASP A 69 -7.30 -22.79 3.88
C ASP A 69 -6.48 -22.79 5.18
N SER A 70 -7.14 -22.96 6.34
CA SER A 70 -6.51 -23.09 7.67
C SER A 70 -5.68 -21.87 8.07
N ASP A 71 -6.08 -20.68 7.62
CA ASP A 71 -5.37 -19.43 7.88
C ASP A 71 -5.94 -18.61 9.06
N GLY A 72 -6.96 -19.13 9.73
CA GLY A 72 -7.64 -18.50 10.85
C GLY A 72 -8.76 -19.38 11.42
N THR A 73 -9.87 -18.75 11.81
CA THR A 73 -11.14 -19.43 12.04
C THR A 73 -12.14 -19.08 10.94
N ILE A 74 -13.20 -19.87 10.76
CA ILE A 74 -14.21 -19.66 9.71
C ILE A 74 -14.65 -18.19 9.63
N GLY A 75 -14.39 -17.55 8.48
CA GLY A 75 -14.76 -16.15 8.23
C GLY A 75 -13.76 -15.12 8.78
N THR A 76 -12.54 -15.54 9.14
CA THR A 76 -11.45 -14.70 9.60
C THR A 76 -10.14 -15.15 8.97
N ILE A 77 -9.13 -14.28 8.99
CA ILE A 77 -7.78 -14.57 8.48
C ILE A 77 -6.79 -14.00 9.47
N SER A 78 -5.83 -14.82 9.93
CA SER A 78 -4.78 -14.45 10.89
C SER A 78 -5.33 -13.69 12.11
N ASP A 79 -6.30 -14.29 12.80
CA ASP A 79 -7.00 -13.68 13.94
C ASP A 79 -6.25 -13.82 15.28
N ASN A 80 -5.01 -14.33 15.26
CA ASN A 80 -4.19 -14.58 16.44
C ASN A 80 -3.52 -13.31 17.02
N GLY A 81 -3.68 -12.15 16.35
CA GLY A 81 -3.12 -10.87 16.76
C GLY A 81 -1.60 -10.74 16.58
N ASN A 82 -0.97 -11.67 15.87
CA ASN A 82 0.45 -11.67 15.57
C ASN A 82 0.71 -11.33 14.10
N ASP A 83 1.11 -10.08 13.83
CA ASP A 83 1.37 -9.57 12.48
C ASP A 83 2.43 -10.37 11.69
N SER A 84 3.28 -11.18 12.35
CA SER A 84 4.25 -12.04 11.65
C SER A 84 3.60 -13.21 10.91
N ASP A 85 2.44 -13.62 11.40
CA ASP A 85 1.73 -14.81 10.93
C ASP A 85 0.73 -14.46 9.82
N ASP A 86 0.50 -13.15 9.60
CA ASP A 86 -0.38 -12.64 8.56
C ASP A 86 0.01 -13.17 7.18
N PRO A 87 -0.91 -13.90 6.50
CA PRO A 87 -0.65 -14.44 5.17
C PRO A 87 -0.39 -13.31 4.18
N THR A 88 0.48 -13.61 3.22
CA THR A 88 0.92 -12.65 2.21
C THR A 88 0.30 -12.97 0.87
N LEU A 89 -0.50 -12.05 0.36
CA LEU A 89 -1.00 -12.06 -1.02
C LEU A 89 -0.18 -11.06 -1.86
N ALA A 90 0.65 -11.58 -2.76
CA ALA A 90 1.61 -10.82 -3.54
C ALA A 90 2.56 -9.98 -2.67
N THR A 91 2.32 -8.66 -2.54
CA THR A 91 3.11 -7.75 -1.70
C THR A 91 2.28 -7.08 -0.58
N GLY A 92 1.07 -7.59 -0.35
CA GLY A 92 0.22 -7.21 0.77
C GLY A 92 0.06 -8.34 1.77
N ARG A 93 0.06 -8.02 3.06
CA ARG A 93 -0.39 -8.89 4.15
C ARG A 93 -1.86 -8.61 4.43
N VAL A 94 -2.60 -9.63 4.85
CA VAL A 94 -4.02 -9.50 5.15
C VAL A 94 -4.35 -10.09 6.51
N VAL A 95 -5.27 -9.41 7.20
CA VAL A 95 -5.96 -9.88 8.40
C VAL A 95 -7.43 -9.62 8.22
N VAL A 96 -8.28 -10.61 8.51
CA VAL A 96 -9.74 -10.46 8.51
C VAL A 96 -10.25 -10.79 9.90
N THR A 97 -11.01 -9.86 10.48
CA THR A 97 -11.59 -10.02 11.82
C THR A 97 -13.07 -9.73 11.81
N ARG A 98 -13.84 -10.49 12.60
CA ARG A 98 -15.24 -10.17 12.85
C ARG A 98 -15.35 -9.07 13.90
N ILE A 99 -15.97 -7.95 13.54
CA ILE A 99 -16.12 -6.77 14.41
C ILE A 99 -17.57 -6.53 14.87
N GLY A 100 -18.56 -7.21 14.26
CA GLY A 100 -19.97 -7.06 14.60
C GLY A 100 -20.68 -8.41 14.80
N LEU A 101 -21.62 -8.45 15.74
CA LEU A 101 -22.38 -9.66 16.09
C LEU A 101 -23.71 -9.77 15.33
N SER A 102 -24.49 -8.69 15.21
CA SER A 102 -25.76 -8.67 14.50
C SER A 102 -26.10 -7.27 14.00
N PRO A 103 -26.15 -7.04 12.67
CA PRO A 103 -25.69 -7.96 11.61
C PRO A 103 -24.20 -8.25 11.75
N ALA A 104 -23.76 -9.42 11.25
CA ALA A 104 -22.34 -9.75 11.30
C ALA A 104 -21.56 -8.78 10.40
N MET A 105 -20.48 -8.22 10.94
CA MET A 105 -19.63 -7.28 10.24
C MET A 105 -18.20 -7.79 10.30
N TYR A 106 -17.56 -7.84 9.14
CA TYR A 106 -16.19 -8.31 8.94
C TYR A 106 -15.33 -7.14 8.49
N ARG A 107 -14.13 -7.06 9.05
CA ARG A 107 -13.14 -6.06 8.71
C ARG A 107 -11.90 -6.76 8.15
N ALA A 108 -11.58 -6.54 6.88
CA ALA A 108 -10.26 -6.83 6.36
C ALA A 108 -9.34 -5.63 6.55
N THR A 109 -8.12 -5.93 6.96
CA THR A 109 -7.01 -4.98 6.99
C THR A 109 -5.90 -5.51 6.11
N GLY A 110 -5.66 -4.82 4.99
CA GLY A 110 -4.51 -5.04 4.13
C GLY A 110 -3.37 -4.11 4.47
N ARG A 111 -2.14 -4.64 4.50
CA ARG A 111 -0.92 -3.89 4.85
C ARG A 111 0.18 -4.19 3.84
N PRO A 112 1.05 -3.23 3.48
CA PRO A 112 2.22 -3.56 2.67
C PRO A 112 3.15 -4.53 3.41
N VAL A 113 3.82 -5.42 2.68
CA VAL A 113 4.86 -6.31 3.27
C VAL A 113 6.10 -5.51 3.73
N THR A 114 6.30 -4.29 3.21
CA THR A 114 7.45 -3.46 3.56
C THR A 114 7.32 -2.82 4.94
N GLY A 115 8.38 -2.91 5.74
CA GLY A 115 8.54 -2.18 7.00
C GLY A 115 9.21 -0.81 6.86
N GLN A 116 9.47 -0.35 5.62
CA GLN A 116 10.18 0.90 5.37
C GLN A 116 9.23 2.11 5.32
N ALA A 117 9.67 3.24 5.89
CA ALA A 117 8.95 4.50 5.78
C ALA A 117 8.91 4.99 4.31
N PRO A 118 7.82 5.68 3.88
CA PRO A 118 6.65 6.07 4.66
C PRO A 118 5.55 5.00 4.73
N TRP A 119 5.75 3.83 4.13
CA TRP A 119 4.70 2.82 3.94
C TRP A 119 4.51 1.86 5.10
N SER A 120 5.44 1.85 6.07
CA SER A 120 5.40 0.97 7.25
C SER A 120 4.13 1.09 8.10
N GLY A 121 3.48 2.25 8.12
CA GLY A 121 2.22 2.49 8.82
C GLY A 121 0.98 2.45 7.93
N PHE A 122 1.13 2.24 6.62
CA PHE A 122 0.03 2.29 5.68
C PHE A 122 -0.88 1.07 5.84
N ARG A 123 -2.19 1.29 5.88
CA ARG A 123 -3.21 0.23 6.00
C ARG A 123 -4.40 0.56 5.13
N ARG A 124 -4.95 -0.45 4.46
CA ARG A 124 -6.26 -0.39 3.80
C ARG A 124 -7.24 -1.18 4.64
N VAL A 125 -8.37 -0.57 4.96
CA VAL A 125 -9.42 -1.21 5.74
C VAL A 125 -10.68 -1.29 4.89
N LEU A 126 -11.24 -2.49 4.81
CA LEU A 126 -12.51 -2.78 4.16
C LEU A 126 -13.44 -3.36 5.21
N GLU A 127 -14.66 -2.86 5.27
CA GLU A 127 -15.69 -3.37 6.17
C GLU A 127 -16.87 -3.84 5.35
N VAL A 128 -17.28 -5.09 5.58
CA VAL A 128 -18.39 -5.73 4.90
C VAL A 128 -19.39 -6.19 5.95
N GLN A 129 -20.64 -5.85 5.73
CA GLN A 129 -21.75 -6.27 6.57
C GLN A 129 -22.55 -7.33 5.82
N THR A 130 -22.75 -8.49 6.42
CA THR A 130 -23.60 -9.54 5.86
C THR A 130 -25.06 -9.17 6.10
N GLN A 131 -25.91 -9.35 5.07
CA GLN A 131 -27.36 -9.12 5.16
C GLN A 131 -28.10 -10.36 5.64
#